data_AF-A0A358CQD6-F1
#
_entry.id   AF-A0A358CQD6-F1
#
_cell.length_a   1.000
_cell.length_b   1.000
_cell.length_c   1.000
_cell.angle_alpha   90.00
_cell.angle_beta   90.00
_cell.angle_gamma   90.00
#
_symmetry.space_group_name_H-M   'P 1'
#
loop_
_entity.id
_entity.type
_entity.pdbx_description
1 polymer ?
#
loop_
_entity_poly.entity_id
_entity_poly.type
_entity_poly.pdbx_seq_one_letter_code
_entity_poly.pdbx_strand_id
1 'polypeptide(L)'
;MKKLLLLLPALALAMDLLIPPVSKAQVYGFHITSSSYYADKRIYLTDSAFNADKTVYLAGQCSGTASTDIFLTDSAYNADESWHPTSGPNYTDMSICLSGDIAEWFDKLP
;
A
#
# COMPACT_ATOMS: atom_id res chain seq x y z
N MET A 1 -48.91 35.59 -15.75
CA MET A 1 -47.46 35.67 -16.02
C MET A 1 -46.92 34.25 -16.03
N LYS A 2 -46.78 33.64 -17.21
CA LYS A 2 -46.16 32.33 -17.45
C LYS A 2 -44.77 32.61 -17.99
N LYS A 3 -43.73 32.07 -17.35
CA LYS A 3 -42.34 31.85 -17.85
C LYS A 3 -41.36 31.99 -16.67
N LEU A 4 -41.37 31.04 -15.72
CA LEU A 4 -40.21 30.90 -14.82
C LEU A 4 -40.20 29.55 -14.10
N LEU A 5 -40.37 28.44 -14.82
CA LEU A 5 -40.32 27.12 -14.17
C LEU A 5 -39.79 26.02 -15.10
N LEU A 6 -38.66 26.24 -15.77
CA LEU A 6 -38.08 25.22 -16.66
C LEU A 6 -36.55 25.08 -16.62
N LEU A 7 -35.84 25.76 -15.71
CA LEU A 7 -34.36 25.76 -15.72
C LEU A 7 -33.68 24.94 -14.61
N LEU A 8 -34.43 24.28 -13.72
CA LEU A 8 -33.84 23.57 -12.57
C LEU A 8 -33.34 22.12 -12.80
N PRO A 9 -33.74 21.34 -13.82
CA PRO A 9 -33.22 19.97 -13.95
C PRO A 9 -31.87 19.87 -14.68
N ALA A 10 -31.41 20.94 -15.36
CA ALA A 10 -30.16 20.90 -16.14
C ALA A 10 -28.89 21.07 -15.29
N LEU A 11 -29.00 21.64 -14.08
CA LEU A 11 -27.85 21.91 -13.22
C LEU A 11 -27.41 20.69 -12.39
N ALA A 12 -28.30 19.71 -12.19
CA ALA A 12 -27.98 18.50 -11.42
C ALA A 12 -27.12 17.50 -12.21
N LEU A 13 -27.23 17.45 -13.54
CA LEU A 13 -26.43 16.52 -14.36
C LEU A 13 -24.97 16.95 -14.55
N ALA A 14 -24.61 18.21 -14.23
CA ALA A 14 -23.25 18.70 -14.44
C ALA A 14 -22.30 18.41 -13.25
N MET A 15 -22.83 18.01 -12.09
CA MET A 15 -22.02 17.77 -10.89
C MET A 15 -21.41 16.35 -10.81
N ASP A 16 -21.98 15.36 -11.50
CA ASP A 16 -21.43 13.99 -11.52
C ASP A 16 -20.14 13.85 -12.36
N LEU A 17 -19.80 14.86 -13.18
CA LEU A 17 -18.58 14.88 -14.01
C LEU A 17 -17.38 15.54 -13.32
N LEU A 18 -17.55 16.08 -12.11
CA LEU A 18 -16.50 16.78 -11.35
C LEU A 18 -15.90 15.96 -10.22
N ILE A 19 -16.35 14.73 -10.00
CA ILE A 19 -15.70 13.81 -9.06
C ILE A 19 -14.58 13.13 -9.85
N PRO A 20 -13.30 13.52 -9.69
CA PRO A 20 -12.22 12.74 -10.26
C PRO A 20 -12.37 11.31 -9.71
N PRO A 21 -12.21 10.26 -10.55
CA PRO A 21 -12.15 8.92 -10.03
C PRO A 21 -11.10 8.94 -8.92
N VAL A 22 -11.49 8.53 -7.71
CA VAL A 22 -10.53 8.29 -6.63
C VAL A 22 -9.55 7.30 -7.22
N SER A 23 -8.37 7.78 -7.62
CA SER A 23 -7.30 6.96 -8.13
C SER A 23 -7.11 5.86 -7.09
N LYS A 24 -7.39 4.60 -7.43
CA LYS A 24 -7.04 3.49 -6.55
C LYS A 24 -5.56 3.69 -6.23
N ALA A 25 -5.24 3.95 -4.97
CA ALA A 25 -3.86 3.99 -4.54
C ALA A 25 -3.23 2.68 -5.03
N GLN A 26 -2.14 2.78 -5.80
CA GLN A 26 -1.49 1.61 -6.37
C GLN A 26 -1.02 0.72 -5.22
N VAL A 27 -1.47 -0.53 -5.20
CA VAL A 27 -1.04 -1.52 -4.20
C VAL A 27 0.02 -2.40 -4.84
N TYR A 28 1.21 -2.43 -4.24
CA TYR A 28 2.34 -3.23 -4.70
C TYR A 28 2.30 -4.60 -4.04
N GLY A 29 2.42 -5.68 -4.82
CA GLY A 29 2.42 -7.04 -4.29
C GLY A 29 3.83 -7.55 -4.02
N PHE A 30 4.04 -8.13 -2.84
CA PHE A 30 5.26 -8.87 -2.49
C PHE A 30 4.94 -10.27 -2.00
N HIS A 31 5.82 -11.23 -2.32
CA HIS A 31 5.77 -12.58 -1.81
C HIS A 31 6.88 -12.77 -0.77
N ILE A 32 6.52 -13.21 0.43
CA ILE A 32 7.48 -13.44 1.50
C ILE A 32 8.03 -14.85 1.37
N THR A 33 9.33 -14.94 1.18
CA THR A 33 10.07 -16.20 1.14
C THR A 33 10.78 -16.44 2.47
N SER A 34 10.89 -17.71 2.86
CA SER A 34 11.59 -18.15 4.07
C SER A 34 13.11 -18.26 3.89
N SER A 35 13.63 -17.99 2.68
CA SER A 35 15.06 -18.09 2.37
C SER A 35 15.57 -16.85 1.64
N SER A 36 16.56 -16.22 2.25
CA SER A 36 17.27 -15.07 1.69
C SER A 36 18.03 -15.37 0.39
N TYR A 37 18.22 -16.65 0.05
CA TYR A 37 18.84 -17.08 -1.20
C TYR A 37 17.92 -16.92 -2.42
N TYR A 38 16.61 -17.03 -2.22
CA TYR A 38 15.61 -16.93 -3.29
C TYR A 38 14.92 -15.55 -3.33
N ALA A 39 15.30 -14.63 -2.46
CA ALA A 39 14.68 -13.31 -2.40
C ALA A 39 15.30 -12.35 -3.41
N ASP A 40 14.47 -11.54 -4.06
CA ASP A 40 14.91 -10.40 -4.86
C ASP A 40 15.44 -9.27 -3.96
N LYS A 41 14.88 -9.15 -2.74
CA LYS A 41 15.27 -8.15 -1.74
C LYS A 41 15.21 -8.67 -0.32
N ARG A 42 16.09 -8.15 0.53
CA ARG A 42 16.07 -8.31 1.99
C ARG A 42 15.52 -7.05 2.62
N ILE A 43 14.42 -7.20 3.36
CA ILE A 43 13.74 -6.10 4.02
C ILE A 43 13.97 -6.20 5.53
N TYR A 44 14.46 -5.11 6.12
CA TYR A 44 14.51 -4.94 7.56
C TYR A 44 13.32 -4.10 8.02
N LEU A 45 12.60 -4.54 9.05
CA LEU A 45 11.52 -3.77 9.64
C LEU A 45 12.03 -2.92 10.79
N THR A 46 11.70 -1.63 10.76
CA THR A 46 12.09 -0.64 11.76
C THR A 46 10.86 0.00 12.41
N ASP A 47 10.95 0.25 13.70
CA ASP A 47 9.94 0.99 14.48
C ASP A 47 10.04 2.51 14.28
N SER A 48 11.12 3.00 13.66
CA SER A 48 11.36 4.42 13.41
C SER A 48 11.17 4.76 11.94
N ALA A 49 10.11 5.53 11.64
CA ALA A 49 9.86 6.12 10.32
C ALA A 49 11.02 6.99 9.83
N PHE A 50 11.75 7.63 10.74
CA PHE A 50 12.90 8.49 10.40
C PHE A 50 14.10 7.69 9.88
N ASN A 51 14.25 6.44 10.33
CA ASN A 51 15.35 5.56 9.93
C ASN A 51 14.97 4.63 8.77
N ALA A 52 13.74 4.72 8.26
CA ALA A 52 13.25 3.85 7.20
C ALA A 52 13.48 4.48 5.83
N ASP A 53 13.82 3.64 4.85
CA ASP A 53 13.83 4.02 3.44
C ASP A 53 12.41 4.21 2.91
N LYS A 54 11.45 3.46 3.46
CA LYS A 54 10.03 3.55 3.12
C LYS A 54 9.11 3.38 4.32
N THR A 55 8.04 4.17 4.33
CA THR A 55 6.88 3.99 5.17
C THR A 55 5.82 3.19 4.41
N VAL A 56 5.42 2.04 4.94
CA VAL A 56 4.58 1.06 4.22
C VAL A 56 3.26 0.80 4.95
N TYR A 57 2.15 0.81 4.22
CA TYR A 57 0.85 0.38 4.73
C TYR A 57 0.50 -1.00 4.17
N LEU A 58 0.20 -1.96 5.05
CA LEU A 58 -0.31 -3.26 4.64
C LEU A 58 -1.81 -3.15 4.30
N ALA A 59 -2.12 -3.15 3.02
CA ALA A 59 -3.49 -3.13 2.51
C ALA A 59 -4.17 -4.51 2.59
N GLY A 60 -3.41 -5.58 2.82
CA GLY A 60 -3.94 -6.93 3.06
C GLY A 60 -3.16 -8.02 2.33
N GLN A 61 -3.83 -9.14 2.06
CA GLN A 61 -3.27 -10.25 1.29
C GLN A 61 -3.41 -9.99 -0.22
N CYS A 62 -2.40 -10.40 -1.01
CA CYS A 62 -2.50 -10.31 -2.46
C CYS A 62 -3.51 -11.33 -3.01
N SER A 63 -4.33 -10.91 -3.98
CA SER A 63 -5.30 -11.78 -4.66
C SER A 63 -4.68 -12.69 -5.74
N GLY A 64 -3.39 -12.50 -6.05
CA GLY A 64 -2.63 -13.28 -7.02
C GLY A 64 -1.14 -13.32 -6.64
N THR A 65 -0.34 -13.98 -7.47
CA THR A 65 1.10 -14.13 -7.23
C THR A 65 1.78 -12.77 -7.33
N ALA A 66 2.43 -12.34 -6.25
CA ALA A 66 3.32 -11.19 -6.30
C ALA A 66 4.57 -11.54 -7.11
N SER A 67 5.05 -10.60 -7.91
CA SER A 67 6.19 -10.79 -8.82
C SER A 67 7.55 -10.52 -8.18
N THR A 68 7.57 -10.13 -6.91
CA THR A 68 8.79 -9.75 -6.19
C THR A 68 8.85 -10.54 -4.89
N ASP A 69 9.89 -11.35 -4.77
CA ASP A 69 10.18 -12.15 -3.59
C ASP A 69 10.99 -11.31 -2.59
N ILE A 70 10.52 -11.23 -1.34
CA ILE A 70 11.20 -10.54 -0.26
C ILE A 70 11.50 -11.48 0.89
N PHE A 71 12.66 -11.31 1.51
CA PHE A 71 13.05 -11.98 2.74
C PHE A 71 13.11 -10.98 3.89
N LEU A 72 12.49 -11.34 5.02
CA LEU A 72 12.59 -10.56 6.24
C LEU A 72 13.90 -10.84 6.95
N THR A 73 14.77 -9.83 7.01
CA THR A 73 15.98 -9.91 7.82
C THR A 73 15.77 -9.28 9.20
N ASP A 74 16.48 -9.81 10.18
CA ASP A 74 16.59 -9.28 11.55
C ASP A 74 17.72 -8.24 11.69
N SER A 75 18.46 -7.96 10.60
CA SER A 75 19.63 -7.08 10.63
C SER A 75 19.54 -5.98 9.59
N ALA A 76 19.48 -4.73 10.05
CA ALA A 76 19.54 -3.55 9.18
C ALA A 76 20.82 -3.50 8.32
N TYR A 77 21.93 -4.08 8.80
CA TYR A 77 23.20 -4.10 8.07
C TYR A 77 23.15 -4.99 6.82
N ASN A 78 22.35 -6.06 6.84
CA ASN A 78 22.23 -7.02 5.75
C ASN A 78 21.03 -6.76 4.84
N ALA A 79 20.29 -5.68 5.09
CA ALA A 79 19.08 -5.32 4.36
C ALA A 79 19.43 -4.52 3.10
N ASP A 80 18.69 -4.76 2.03
CA ASP A 80 18.71 -3.91 0.84
C ASP A 80 17.87 -2.64 1.06
N GLU A 81 16.89 -2.75 1.96
CA GLU A 81 15.93 -1.70 2.24
C GLU A 81 15.33 -1.85 3.65
N SER A 82 15.03 -0.73 4.29
CA SER A 82 14.40 -0.67 5.61
C SER A 82 12.99 -0.09 5.52
N TRP A 83 12.00 -0.80 6.07
CA TRP A 83 10.60 -0.42 6.02
C TRP A 83 10.04 -0.13 7.41
N HIS A 84 9.29 0.96 7.52
CA HIS A 84 8.49 1.29 8.70
C HIS A 84 7.02 0.99 8.41
N PRO A 85 6.41 0.00 9.07
CA PRO A 85 5.00 -0.30 8.88
C PRO A 85 4.09 0.70 9.61
N THR A 86 2.96 1.05 8.99
CA THR A 86 1.95 1.92 9.59
C THR A 86 0.58 1.25 9.66
N SER A 87 -0.27 1.76 10.55
CA SER A 87 -1.64 1.28 10.75
C SER A 87 -2.65 1.77 9.71
N GLY A 88 -2.26 2.69 8.82
CA GLY A 88 -3.17 3.29 7.85
C GLY A 88 -2.45 3.84 6.61
N PRO A 89 -3.18 4.01 5.50
CA PRO A 89 -2.60 4.43 4.22
C PRO A 89 -2.16 5.90 4.19
N ASN A 90 -2.64 6.70 5.15
CA ASN A 90 -2.33 8.12 5.23
C ASN A 90 -0.83 8.31 5.55
N TYR A 91 -0.15 9.14 4.75
CA TYR A 91 1.28 9.45 4.91
C TYR A 91 2.20 8.23 4.74
N THR A 92 1.87 7.34 3.80
CA THR A 92 2.75 6.23 3.40
C THR A 92 3.38 6.48 2.05
N ASP A 93 4.60 5.98 1.86
CA ASP A 93 5.26 5.99 0.56
C ASP A 93 4.65 4.95 -0.37
N MET A 94 4.14 3.85 0.20
CA MET A 94 3.52 2.77 -0.54
C MET A 94 2.48 1.99 0.26
N SER A 95 1.40 1.63 -0.41
CA SER A 95 0.51 0.56 0.04
C SER A 95 0.95 -0.77 -0.56
N ILE A 96 1.01 -1.81 0.26
CA ILE A 96 1.46 -3.14 -0.16
C ILE A 96 0.40 -4.20 0.11
N CYS A 97 0.42 -5.28 -0.67
CA CYS A 97 -0.17 -6.54 -0.29
C CYS A 97 0.92 -7.59 -0.14
N LEU A 98 0.67 -8.59 0.71
CA LEU A 98 1.61 -9.67 0.97
C LEU A 98 1.01 -11.02 0.59
N SER A 99 1.87 -11.94 0.18
CA SER A 99 1.58 -13.36 -0.04
C SER A 99 2.75 -14.21 0.48
N GLY A 100 2.62 -15.53 0.51
CA GLY A 100 3.68 -16.42 1.00
C GLY A 100 3.67 -16.57 2.52
N ASP A 101 4.86 -16.64 3.13
CA ASP A 101 5.04 -16.84 4.58
C ASP A 101 4.82 -15.54 5.37
N ILE A 102 3.56 -15.08 5.39
CA ILE A 102 3.19 -13.78 5.94
C ILE A 102 3.07 -13.76 7.47
N ALA A 103 3.11 -14.92 8.15
CA ALA A 103 2.89 -15.00 9.60
C ALA A 103 3.95 -14.20 10.35
N GLU A 104 5.22 -14.36 9.98
CA GLU A 104 6.33 -13.61 10.58
C GLU A 104 6.23 -12.10 10.37
N TRP A 105 5.50 -11.67 9.34
CA TRP A 105 5.31 -10.25 9.05
C TRP A 105 4.26 -9.62 9.96
N PHE A 106 3.12 -10.30 10.16
CA PHE A 106 2.04 -9.78 11.01
C PHE A 106 2.50 -9.55 12.44
N ASP A 107 3.38 -10.41 12.97
CA ASP A 107 3.93 -10.26 14.32
C ASP A 107 4.82 -9.01 14.47
N LYS A 108 5.25 -8.40 13.36
CA LYS A 108 6.12 -7.21 13.33
C LYS A 108 5.37 -5.92 12.97
N LEU A 109 4.05 -5.99 12.73
CA LEU A 109 3.23 -4.81 12.49
C LEU A 109 2.75 -4.18 13.80
N PRO A 110 2.64 -2.84 13.86
CA PRO A 110 2.06 -2.14 15.00
C PRO A 110 0.54 -2.35 15.14
#